data_AF-A0A1Y1LHR0-F1
#
_entry.id   AF-A0A1Y1LHR0-F1
#
_cell.length_a   1.000
_cell.length_b   1.000
_cell.length_c   1.000
_cell.angle_alpha   90.00
_cell.angle_beta   90.00
_cell.angle_gamma   90.00
#
_symmetry.space_group_name_H-M   'P 1'
#
loop_
_entity.id
_entity.type
_entity.pdbx_description
1 polymer ?
#
loop_
_entity_poly.entity_id
_entity_poly.type
_entity_poly.pdbx_seq_one_letter_code
_entity_poly.pdbx_strand_id
1 'polypeptide(L)'
;TFPDRWKLSKITPIHKSGNKEQIENYRPISILSVPAKIFEKIVYQHIFNKVKNSICIQQHGFTENRSTETNLATFLDYVANALDKGIQVDVIYTDFVKAFDKVHHG
;
A
#
# COMPACT_ATOMS: atom_id res chain seq x y z
N THR A 1 -2.36 -17.38 22.53
CA THR A 1 -1.72 -17.96 21.33
C THR A 1 -2.66 -17.80 20.15
N PHE A 2 -2.17 -17.52 18.94
CA PHE A 2 -3.04 -17.36 17.77
C PHE A 2 -3.54 -18.73 17.27
N PRO A 3 -4.86 -18.95 17.08
CA PRO A 3 -5.40 -20.27 16.74
C PRO A 3 -4.89 -20.82 15.42
N ASP A 4 -4.53 -22.11 15.36
CA ASP A 4 -3.97 -22.71 14.14
C ASP A 4 -4.93 -22.68 12.95
N ARG A 5 -6.24 -22.86 13.20
CA ARG A 5 -7.26 -22.72 12.15
C ARG A 5 -7.31 -21.32 11.54
N TRP A 6 -6.93 -20.29 12.29
CA TRP A 6 -6.95 -18.90 11.81
C TRP A 6 -5.68 -18.55 11.03
N LYS A 7 -4.61 -19.36 11.14
CA LYS A 7 -3.40 -19.26 10.32
C LYS A 7 -3.61 -19.74 8.88
N LEU A 8 -4.66 -20.52 8.64
CA LEU A 8 -4.99 -21.03 7.31
C LEU A 8 -5.62 -19.92 6.47
N SER A 9 -5.16 -19.79 5.23
CA SER A 9 -5.70 -18.87 4.24
C SER A 9 -5.90 -19.56 2.89
N LYS A 10 -6.90 -19.13 2.13
CA LYS A 10 -7.10 -19.59 0.75
C LYS A 10 -6.34 -18.63 -0.18
N ILE A 11 -5.34 -19.14 -0.88
CA ILE A 11 -4.60 -18.35 -1.86
C ILE A 11 -5.31 -18.43 -3.21
N THR A 12 -5.63 -17.28 -3.80
CA THR A 12 -6.19 -17.17 -5.16
C THR A 12 -5.22 -16.36 -6.03
N PRO A 13 -4.56 -16.97 -7.02
CA PRO A 13 -3.70 -16.25 -7.94
C PRO A 13 -4.53 -15.43 -8.92
N ILE A 14 -4.24 -14.13 -9.03
CA ILE A 14 -4.89 -13.21 -9.97
C ILE A 14 -3.85 -12.76 -10.99
N HIS A 15 -4.12 -12.97 -12.27
CA HIS A 15 -3.24 -12.50 -13.35
C HIS A 15 -3.14 -10.97 -13.31
N LYS A 16 -1.91 -10.44 -13.27
CA LYS A 16 -1.63 -9.01 -13.26
C LYS A 16 -1.43 -8.47 -14.67
N SER A 17 -0.48 -9.04 -15.41
CA SER A 17 -0.06 -8.56 -16.74
C SER A 17 0.94 -9.54 -17.37
N GLY A 18 1.19 -9.46 -18.68
CA GLY A 18 2.22 -10.29 -19.34
C GLY A 18 1.77 -11.73 -19.64
N ASN A 19 2.72 -12.62 -19.92
CA ASN A 19 2.45 -14.02 -20.31
C ASN A 19 1.75 -14.78 -19.16
N LYS A 20 0.63 -15.44 -19.48
CA LYS A 20 -0.17 -16.26 -18.53
C LYS A 20 0.49 -17.58 -18.14
N GLU A 21 1.49 -18.04 -18.88
CA GLU A 21 2.24 -19.26 -18.56
C GLU A 21 3.36 -19.02 -17.52
N GLN A 22 3.65 -17.75 -17.20
CA GLN A 22 4.68 -17.36 -16.23
C GLN A 22 4.01 -17.04 -14.88
N ILE A 23 4.38 -17.76 -13.82
CA ILE A 23 3.74 -17.63 -12.51
C ILE A 23 4.02 -16.26 -11.85
N GLU A 24 5.13 -15.63 -12.19
CA GLU A 24 5.56 -14.33 -11.67
C GLU A 24 4.61 -13.19 -12.07
N ASN A 25 3.82 -13.42 -13.13
CA ASN A 25 2.81 -12.50 -13.64
C ASN A 25 1.48 -12.58 -12.89
N TYR A 26 1.39 -13.44 -11.86
CA TYR A 26 0.24 -13.56 -10.98
C TYR A 26 0.52 -12.93 -9.62
N ARG A 27 -0.50 -12.30 -9.05
CA ARG A 27 -0.51 -11.84 -7.66
C ARG A 27 -1.23 -12.87 -6.80
N PRO A 28 -0.58 -13.45 -5.78
CA PRO A 28 -1.29 -14.30 -4.82
C PRO A 28 -2.14 -13.42 -3.90
N ILE A 29 -3.44 -13.66 -3.84
CA ILE A 29 -4.33 -13.02 -2.87
C ILE A 29 -4.68 -14.01 -1.78
N SER A 30 -4.24 -13.74 -0.55
CA SER A 30 -4.53 -14.54 0.64
C SER A 30 -5.88 -14.14 1.22
N ILE A 31 -6.87 -15.03 1.10
CA ILE A 31 -8.20 -14.85 1.69
C ILE A 31 -8.22 -15.51 3.06
N LEU A 32 -8.18 -14.66 4.09
CA LEU A 32 -8.24 -15.08 5.48
C LEU A 32 -9.65 -15.52 5.91
N SER A 33 -9.71 -16.36 6.93
CA SER A 33 -10.97 -16.67 7.63
C SER A 33 -11.59 -15.40 8.23
N VAL A 34 -12.93 -15.35 8.33
CA VAL A 34 -13.66 -14.22 8.93
C VAL A 34 -13.12 -13.82 10.31
N PRO A 35 -12.91 -14.74 11.28
CA PRO A 35 -12.38 -14.34 12.58
C PRO A 35 -10.95 -13.79 12.51
N ALA A 36 -10.10 -14.31 11.63
CA ALA A 36 -8.75 -13.76 11.41
C ALA A 36 -8.80 -12.32 10.88
N LYS A 37 -9.70 -12.01 9.92
CA LYS A 37 -9.88 -10.64 9.41
C LYS A 37 -10.36 -9.66 10.48
N ILE A 38 -11.28 -10.10 11.34
CA ILE A 38 -11.78 -9.27 12.46
C ILE A 38 -10.63 -8.98 13.42
N PHE A 39 -9.86 -10.00 13.77
CA PHE A 39 -8.69 -9.85 14.63
C PHE A 39 -7.66 -8.89 14.03
N GLU A 40 -7.30 -9.04 12.75
CA GLU A 40 -6.39 -8.12 12.06
C GLU A 40 -6.89 -6.68 12.08
N LYS A 41 -8.20 -6.44 11.90
CA LYS A 41 -8.78 -5.09 11.99
C LYS A 41 -8.58 -4.47 13.37
N ILE A 42 -8.78 -5.24 14.44
CA ILE A 42 -8.57 -4.78 15.82
C ILE A 42 -7.09 -4.44 16.04
N VAL A 43 -6.19 -5.33 15.59
CA VAL A 43 -4.73 -5.13 15.69
C VAL A 43 -4.31 -3.89 14.90
N TYR A 44 -4.80 -3.72 13.67
CA TYR A 44 -4.55 -2.54 12.84
C TYR A 44 -4.94 -1.25 13.57
N GLN A 45 -6.15 -1.18 14.13
CA GLN A 45 -6.60 0.02 14.85
C GLN A 45 -5.69 0.36 16.03
N HIS A 46 -5.21 -0.65 16.76
CA HIS A 46 -4.30 -0.44 17.87
C HIS A 46 -2.91 0.05 17.42
N ILE A 47 -2.34 -0.58 16.40
CA ILE A 47 -1.00 -0.24 15.88
C ILE A 47 -1.05 1.13 15.19
N PHE A 48 -1.99 1.33 14.28
CA PHE A 48 -2.12 2.56 13.49
C PHE A 48 -2.22 3.78 14.39
N ASN A 49 -3.01 3.72 15.47
CA ASN A 49 -3.13 4.82 16.41
C ASN A 49 -1.81 5.19 17.11
N LYS A 50 -0.88 4.25 17.25
CA LYS A 50 0.45 4.49 17.84
C LYS A 50 1.45 5.04 16.83
N VAL A 51 1.36 4.61 15.57
CA VAL A 51 2.37 4.94 14.54
C VAL A 51 1.94 6.07 13.61
N LYS A 52 0.66 6.46 13.58
CA LYS A 52 0.12 7.45 12.63
C LYS A 52 0.88 8.78 12.64
N ASN A 53 1.38 9.20 13.81
CA ASN A 53 2.15 10.44 13.95
C ASN A 53 3.60 10.33 13.44
N SER A 54 4.08 9.11 13.19
CA SER A 54 5.40 8.84 12.59
C SER A 54 5.33 8.63 11.08
N ILE A 55 4.13 8.56 10.50
CA ILE A 55 3.93 8.43 9.04
C ILE A 55 4.15 9.81 8.39
N CYS A 56 4.82 9.82 7.24
CA CYS A 56 5.06 11.02 6.44
C CYS A 56 3.77 11.80 6.17
N ILE A 57 3.77 13.12 6.40
CA ILE A 57 2.58 13.95 6.20
C ILE A 57 2.17 14.03 4.72
N GLN A 58 3.07 13.73 3.77
CA GLN A 58 2.78 13.62 2.35
C GLN A 58 2.37 12.19 1.93
N GLN A 59 2.15 11.25 2.85
CA GLN A 59 1.65 9.90 2.52
C GLN A 59 0.14 9.95 2.21
N HIS A 60 -0.25 9.75 0.95
CA HIS A 60 -1.67 9.67 0.57
C HIS A 60 -2.21 8.23 0.53
N GLY A 61 -1.38 7.27 0.12
CA GLY A 61 -1.79 5.86 0.05
C GLY A 61 -2.03 5.29 1.45
N PHE A 62 -3.17 4.60 1.61
CA PHE A 62 -3.59 3.96 2.88
C PHE A 62 -3.75 4.93 4.07
N THR A 63 -3.94 6.23 3.80
CA THR A 63 -4.17 7.24 4.84
C THR A 63 -5.62 7.71 4.79
N GLU A 64 -6.28 7.77 5.94
CA GLU A 64 -7.65 8.27 6.06
C GLU A 64 -7.76 9.72 5.54
N ASN A 65 -8.88 10.03 4.87
CA ASN A 65 -9.17 11.35 4.29
C ASN A 65 -8.18 11.83 3.21
N ARG A 66 -7.44 10.91 2.58
CA ARG A 66 -6.56 11.20 1.44
C ARG A 66 -6.82 10.24 0.29
N SER A 67 -6.55 10.71 -0.93
CA SER A 67 -6.77 9.94 -2.15
C SER A 67 -5.70 10.23 -3.20
N THR A 68 -5.79 9.58 -4.34
CA THR A 68 -4.96 9.84 -5.52
C THR A 68 -5.19 11.26 -6.07
N GLU A 69 -6.42 11.75 -6.01
CA GLU A 69 -6.79 13.09 -6.45
C GLU A 69 -6.20 14.15 -5.54
N THR A 70 -6.23 13.97 -4.22
CA THR A 70 -5.61 14.94 -3.31
C THR A 70 -4.09 14.96 -3.47
N ASN A 71 -3.47 13.81 -3.76
CA ASN A 71 -2.04 13.75 -4.06
C ASN A 71 -1.69 14.53 -5.32
N LEU A 72 -2.45 14.30 -6.39
CA LEU A 72 -2.27 14.99 -7.66
C LEU A 72 -2.49 16.50 -7.50
N ALA A 73 -3.55 16.91 -6.78
CA ALA A 73 -3.84 18.32 -6.55
C ALA A 73 -2.70 19.02 -5.81
N THR A 74 -2.17 18.43 -4.72
CA THR A 74 -1.02 18.99 -3.99
C THR A 74 0.23 19.07 -4.87
N PHE A 75 0.48 18.07 -5.70
CA PHE A 75 1.61 18.09 -6.62
C PHE A 75 1.46 19.17 -7.71
N LEU A 76 0.27 19.30 -8.31
CA LEU A 76 -0.01 20.31 -9.33
C LEU A 76 0.08 21.73 -8.78
N ASP A 77 -0.41 21.97 -7.56
CA ASP A 77 -0.25 23.25 -6.88
C ASP A 77 1.24 23.61 -6.67
N TYR A 78 2.05 22.64 -6.24
CA TYR A 78 3.50 22.83 -6.14
C TYR A 78 4.15 23.19 -7.49
N VAL A 79 3.82 22.45 -8.55
CA VAL A 79 4.37 22.69 -9.90
C VAL A 79 3.94 24.05 -10.44
N ALA A 80 2.68 24.42 -10.29
CA ALA A 80 2.16 25.72 -10.73
C ALA A 80 2.90 26.88 -10.05
N ASN A 81 3.07 26.80 -8.73
CA ASN A 81 3.79 27.80 -7.96
C ASN A 81 5.28 27.90 -8.34
N ALA A 82 5.92 26.80 -8.71
CA ALA A 82 7.30 26.80 -9.19
C ALA A 82 7.40 27.42 -10.59
N LEU A 83 6.46 27.10 -11.48
CA LEU A 83 6.37 27.64 -12.83
C LEU A 83 6.18 29.16 -12.81
N ASP A 84 5.29 29.68 -11.96
CA ASP A 84 5.05 31.12 -11.79
C ASP A 84 6.31 31.88 -11.34
N LYS A 85 7.22 31.19 -10.65
CA LYS A 85 8.52 31.73 -10.19
C LYS A 85 9.66 31.49 -11.17
N GLY A 86 9.40 30.83 -12.31
CA GLY A 86 10.42 30.44 -13.28
C GLY A 86 11.41 29.39 -12.74
N ILE A 87 11.01 28.59 -11.75
CA ILE A 87 11.85 27.54 -11.14
C ILE A 87 11.61 26.22 -11.88
N GLN A 88 12.69 25.52 -12.23
CA GLN A 88 12.63 24.18 -12.82
C GLN A 88 12.17 23.14 -11.78
N VAL A 89 11.30 22.21 -12.21
CA VAL A 89 10.86 21.07 -11.41
C VAL A 89 11.18 19.78 -12.17
N ASP A 90 11.95 18.90 -11.53
CA ASP A 90 12.23 17.55 -12.01
C ASP A 90 11.55 16.52 -11.11
N VAL A 91 10.98 15.46 -11.68
CA VAL A 91 10.20 14.45 -10.95
C VAL A 91 10.76 13.07 -11.21
N ILE A 92 10.98 12.30 -10.13
CA ILE A 92 11.43 10.92 -10.19
C ILE A 92 10.33 10.02 -9.66
N TYR A 93 9.81 9.15 -10.51
CA TYR A 93 8.85 8.12 -10.12
C TYR A 93 9.57 6.80 -9.82
N THR A 94 9.29 6.22 -8.66
CA THR A 94 9.87 4.95 -8.21
C THR A 94 8.78 3.97 -7.83
N ASP A 95 9.04 2.67 -8.00
CA ASP A 95 8.13 1.58 -7.62
C ASP A 95 8.90 0.39 -7.05
N PHE A 96 8.25 -0.39 -6.17
CA PHE A 96 8.83 -1.59 -5.57
C PHE A 96 8.34 -2.85 -6.28
N VAL A 97 9.28 -3.66 -6.78
CA VAL A 97 8.96 -4.99 -7.33
C VAL A 97 8.51 -5.93 -6.21
N LYS A 98 7.25 -6.36 -6.26
CA LYS A 98 6.62 -7.29 -5.29
C LYS A 98 6.74 -6.79 -3.83
N ALA A 99 6.34 -5.54 -3.60
CA ALA A 99 6.49 -4.84 -2.32
C ALA A 99 6.03 -5.63 -1.09
N PHE A 100 4.87 -6.29 -1.16
CA PHE A 100 4.32 -7.05 -0.03
C PHE A 100 5.04 -8.40 0.20
N ASP A 101 5.58 -9.01 -0.85
CA ASP A 101 6.25 -10.31 -0.76
C ASP A 101 7.70 -10.18 -0.25
N LYS A 102 8.30 -8.98 -0.38
CA LYS A 102 9.71 -8.73 -0.06
C LYS A 102 9.95 -8.11 1.32
N VAL A 103 8.93 -8.05 2.19
CA VAL A 103 9.09 -7.55 3.56
C VAL A 103 9.96 -8.54 4.36
N HIS A 104 11.02 -8.04 5.00
CA HIS A 104 11.88 -8.86 5.87
C HIS A 104 11.14 -9.23 7.16
N HIS A 105 11.17 -10.50 7.54
CA HIS A 105 10.41 -11.01 8.70
C HIS A 105 11.22 -11.09 10.00
N GLY A 106 12.51 -10.70 9.96
CA GLY A 106 13.45 -10.84 11.07
C GLY A 106 14.41 -12.00 10.85
#